data_AF-A0A1X3IW39-F1
#
_entry.id   AF-A0A1X3IW39-F1
#
_cell.length_a   1.000
_cell.length_b   1.000
_cell.length_c   1.000
_cell.angle_alpha   90.00
_cell.angle_beta   90.00
_cell.angle_gamma   90.00
#
_symmetry.space_group_name_H-M   'P 1'
#
loop_
_entity.id
_entity.type
_entity.pdbx_description
1 polymer ?
#
loop_
_entity_poly.entity_id
_entity_poly.type
_entity_poly.pdbx_seq_one_letter_code
_entity_poly.pdbx_strand_id
1 'polypeptide(L)'
;MLSFQVDGVNEMRAKPTLTFNGFSMHPLDALKNTAVLFEAGYLLATSNNHEYSEIGDTIVALATDYAFEVKNAIFYSRQDIAPEKQPEYMVNLSTQREACGLTTAELARLLDLDEEIIIQWESGDYEPTISMLIPLANVLGCDPMWLLTDKNAAKE
;
A
#
# COMPACT_ATOMS: atom_id res chain seq x y z
N MET A 1 -16.49 24.12 43.21
CA MET A 1 -15.51 25.20 43.45
C MET A 1 -14.20 24.72 42.87
N LEU A 2 -13.66 25.48 41.91
CA LEU A 2 -12.48 25.20 41.11
C LEU A 2 -11.22 25.00 41.96
N SER A 3 -10.31 24.12 41.54
CA SER A 3 -8.86 24.25 41.74
C SER A 3 -8.14 23.34 40.74
N PHE A 4 -7.85 23.88 39.55
CA PHE A 4 -6.84 23.33 38.63
C PHE A 4 -5.53 24.05 38.95
N GLN A 5 -4.57 23.32 39.51
CA GLN A 5 -3.18 23.78 39.60
C GLN A 5 -2.52 23.45 38.25
N VAL A 6 -2.17 24.48 37.50
CA VAL A 6 -1.35 24.36 36.28
C VAL A 6 0.10 24.49 36.72
N ASP A 7 0.80 23.36 36.84
CA ASP A 7 2.25 23.37 36.84
C ASP A 7 2.73 22.85 35.49
N GLY A 8 3.29 23.77 34.72
CA GLY A 8 3.91 23.50 33.44
C GLY A 8 5.13 22.61 33.61
N VAL A 9 5.10 21.46 32.95
CA VAL A 9 6.31 20.85 32.44
C VAL A 9 6.07 20.58 30.97
N ASN A 10 6.90 21.25 30.17
CA ASN A 10 7.10 21.08 28.74
C ASN A 10 7.46 19.61 28.45
N GLU A 11 6.48 18.71 28.42
CA GLU A 11 6.66 17.37 27.87
C GLU A 11 6.83 17.54 26.36
N MET A 12 8.10 17.49 25.94
CA MET A 12 8.46 17.26 24.55
C MET A 12 7.60 16.11 24.04
N ARG A 13 6.67 16.43 23.14
CA ARG A 13 5.75 15.48 22.52
C ARG A 13 6.61 14.44 21.79
N ALA A 14 6.96 13.35 22.48
CA ALA A 14 7.73 12.26 21.91
C ALA A 14 6.95 11.77 20.70
N LYS A 15 7.55 11.87 19.52
CA LYS A 15 6.94 11.36 18.29
C LYS A 15 6.64 9.88 18.53
N PRO A 16 5.41 9.40 18.26
CA PRO A 16 5.08 8.00 18.49
C PRO A 16 6.04 7.12 17.69
N THR A 17 6.79 6.27 18.38
CA THR A 17 7.68 5.30 17.74
C THR A 17 6.81 4.20 17.17
N LEU A 18 6.63 4.19 15.84
CA LEU A 18 5.95 3.11 15.15
C LEU A 18 6.75 1.81 15.31
N THR A 19 6.10 0.74 15.76
CA THR A 19 6.71 -0.58 15.97
C THR A 19 5.82 -1.68 15.43
N PHE A 20 6.41 -2.70 14.82
CA PHE A 20 5.73 -3.92 14.35
C PHE A 20 6.24 -5.10 15.16
N ASN A 21 5.38 -5.79 15.91
CA ASN A 21 5.77 -6.90 16.79
C ASN A 21 7.01 -6.61 17.67
N GLY A 22 7.14 -5.35 18.12
CA GLY A 22 8.29 -4.88 18.93
C GLY A 22 9.52 -4.44 18.12
N PHE A 23 9.54 -4.64 16.80
CA PHE A 23 10.60 -4.12 15.93
C PHE A 23 10.35 -2.66 15.56
N SER A 24 11.41 -1.84 15.62
CA SER A 24 11.38 -0.42 15.20
C SER A 24 10.99 -0.30 13.72
N MET A 25 10.00 0.53 13.39
CA MET A 25 9.64 0.80 11.99
C MET A 25 10.34 2.05 11.43
N HIS A 26 11.32 2.60 12.15
CA HIS A 26 12.15 3.67 11.64
C HIS A 26 12.91 3.18 10.38
N PRO A 27 12.94 3.94 9.27
CA PRO A 27 13.38 3.41 7.97
C PRO A 27 14.75 2.73 7.97
N LEU A 28 15.72 3.31 8.70
CA LEU A 28 17.07 2.76 8.79
C LEU A 28 17.13 1.47 9.62
N ASP A 29 16.32 1.38 10.69
CA ASP A 29 16.27 0.20 11.55
C ASP A 29 15.53 -0.92 10.84
N ALA A 30 14.41 -0.58 10.19
CA ALA A 30 13.63 -1.50 9.38
C ALA A 30 14.46 -2.13 8.26
N LEU A 31 15.22 -1.34 7.50
CA LEU A 31 16.08 -1.86 6.45
C LEU A 31 17.09 -2.88 6.99
N LYS A 32 17.74 -2.57 8.12
CA LYS A 32 18.72 -3.47 8.76
C LYS A 32 18.05 -4.75 9.28
N ASN A 33 16.94 -4.60 9.99
CA ASN A 33 16.21 -5.72 10.58
C ASN A 33 15.67 -6.64 9.50
N THR A 34 15.06 -6.10 8.44
CA THR A 34 14.56 -6.87 7.30
C THR A 34 15.69 -7.65 6.61
N ALA A 35 16.85 -7.03 6.39
CA ALA A 35 17.99 -7.71 5.78
C ALA A 35 18.48 -8.91 6.63
N VAL A 36 18.63 -8.70 7.95
CA VAL A 36 19.06 -9.75 8.88
C VAL A 36 18.03 -10.88 8.97
N LEU A 37 16.74 -10.56 8.99
CA LEU A 37 15.67 -11.57 9.04
C LEU A 37 15.65 -12.42 7.76
N PHE A 38 15.78 -11.82 6.58
CA PHE A 38 15.87 -12.60 5.34
C PHE A 38 17.12 -13.48 5.31
N GLU A 39 18.27 -12.96 5.71
CA GLU A 39 19.52 -13.74 5.75
C GLU A 39 19.40 -14.95 6.69
N ALA A 40 18.93 -14.74 7.92
CA ALA A 40 18.72 -15.81 8.89
C ALA A 40 17.64 -16.81 8.43
N GLY A 41 16.54 -16.29 7.89
CA GLY A 41 15.43 -17.08 7.38
C GLY A 41 15.86 -18.01 6.25
N TYR A 42 16.55 -17.49 5.23
CA TYR A 42 17.04 -18.30 4.11
C TYR A 42 18.12 -19.30 4.52
N LEU A 43 19.01 -18.93 5.46
CA LEU A 43 20.01 -19.86 5.97
C LEU A 43 19.35 -21.07 6.66
N LEU A 44 18.27 -20.85 7.40
CA LEU A 44 17.52 -21.92 8.07
C LEU A 44 16.61 -22.69 7.11
N ALA A 45 15.95 -22.00 6.18
CA ALA A 45 15.08 -22.58 5.16
C ALA A 45 15.83 -23.53 4.21
N THR A 46 17.13 -23.31 4.03
CA THR A 46 18.00 -24.18 3.20
C THR A 46 18.65 -25.33 4.00
N SER A 47 18.31 -25.47 5.28
CA SER A 47 18.80 -26.55 6.13
C SER A 47 18.19 -27.90 5.73
N ASN A 48 18.96 -28.97 5.90
CA ASN A 48 18.47 -30.35 5.74
C ASN A 48 17.61 -30.82 6.94
N ASN A 49 17.52 -30.01 8.00
CA ASN A 49 16.65 -30.28 9.15
C ASN A 49 15.28 -29.65 8.90
N HIS A 50 14.23 -30.47 8.88
CA HIS A 50 12.86 -30.06 8.62
C HIS A 50 12.36 -28.97 9.59
N GLU A 51 12.65 -29.10 10.89
CA GLU A 51 12.24 -28.10 11.89
C GLU A 51 12.93 -26.75 11.63
N TYR A 52 14.22 -26.77 11.27
CA TYR A 52 14.92 -25.54 10.91
C TYR A 52 14.43 -24.94 9.60
N SER A 53 14.05 -25.78 8.63
CA SER A 53 13.45 -25.33 7.38
C SER A 53 12.14 -24.58 7.64
N GLU A 54 11.23 -25.15 8.42
CA GLU A 54 9.94 -24.52 8.77
C GLU A 54 10.12 -23.23 9.56
N ILE A 55 11.07 -23.21 10.51
CA ILE A 55 11.42 -21.98 11.24
C ILE A 55 11.96 -20.93 10.26
N GLY A 56 12.79 -21.32 9.30
CA GLY A 56 13.32 -20.44 8.26
C GLY A 56 12.22 -19.80 7.42
N ASP A 57 11.28 -20.60 6.92
CA ASP A 57 10.12 -20.13 6.15
C ASP A 57 9.26 -19.15 6.96
N THR A 58 9.06 -19.45 8.25
CA THR A 58 8.32 -18.57 9.17
C THR A 58 9.02 -17.22 9.36
N ILE A 59 10.36 -17.21 9.44
CA ILE A 59 11.15 -15.98 9.56
C ILE A 59 11.09 -15.17 8.25
N VAL A 60 11.11 -15.83 7.09
CA VAL A 60 10.97 -15.16 5.78
C VAL A 60 9.58 -14.53 5.64
N ALA A 61 8.53 -15.23 6.07
CA ALA A 61 7.17 -14.69 6.12
C ALA A 61 7.10 -13.45 7.02
N LEU A 62 7.65 -13.54 8.23
CA LEU A 62 7.71 -12.42 9.17
C LEU A 62 8.47 -11.22 8.59
N ALA A 63 9.59 -11.44 7.90
CA ALA A 63 10.38 -10.39 7.26
C ALA A 63 9.57 -9.67 6.16
N THR A 64 8.77 -10.43 5.42
CA THR A 64 7.90 -9.92 4.35
C THR A 64 6.78 -9.05 4.94
N ASP A 65 6.08 -9.55 5.96
CA ASP A 65 5.02 -8.82 6.65
C ASP A 65 5.56 -7.53 7.28
N TYR A 66 6.72 -7.61 7.93
CA TYR A 66 7.38 -6.46 8.53
C TYR A 66 7.77 -5.40 7.49
N ALA A 67 8.33 -5.81 6.34
CA ALA A 67 8.68 -4.88 5.26
C ALA A 67 7.44 -4.21 4.65
N PHE A 68 6.35 -4.96 4.50
CA PHE A 68 5.06 -4.45 4.03
C PHE A 68 4.50 -3.41 5.00
N GLU A 69 4.48 -3.71 6.30
CA GLU A 69 3.99 -2.80 7.33
C GLU A 69 4.84 -1.54 7.44
N VAL A 70 6.16 -1.63 7.27
CA VAL A 70 7.04 -0.44 7.23
C VAL A 70 6.76 0.42 5.99
N LYS A 71 6.58 -0.20 4.82
CA LYS A 71 6.18 0.50 3.58
C LYS A 71 4.86 1.26 3.82
N ASN A 72 3.87 0.59 4.40
CA ASN A 72 2.57 1.17 4.71
C ASN A 72 2.71 2.31 5.72
N ALA A 73 3.42 2.11 6.83
CA ALA A 73 3.63 3.14 7.84
C ALA A 73 4.35 4.37 7.28
N ILE A 74 5.35 4.20 6.40
CA ILE A 74 6.04 5.32 5.73
C ILE A 74 5.11 6.03 4.75
N PHE A 75 4.29 5.28 4.01
CA PHE A 75 3.29 5.83 3.09
C PHE A 75 2.25 6.68 3.86
N TYR A 76 1.68 6.13 4.93
CA TYR A 76 0.74 6.81 5.83
C TYR A 76 1.36 7.88 6.74
N SER A 77 2.69 7.93 6.88
CA SER A 77 3.36 9.04 7.59
C SER A 77 3.69 10.21 6.67
N ARG A 78 3.75 9.97 5.35
CA ARG A 78 3.98 10.99 4.32
C ARG A 78 2.69 11.64 3.84
N GLN A 79 1.57 10.96 4.01
CA GLN A 79 0.24 11.45 3.75
C GLN A 79 -0.48 11.42 5.11
N ASP A 80 -1.01 12.53 5.61
CA ASP A 80 -1.71 12.65 6.92
C ASP A 80 -3.04 11.84 6.94
N ILE A 81 -2.99 10.54 6.62
CA ILE A 81 -4.12 9.66 6.34
C ILE A 81 -4.17 8.61 7.44
N ALA A 82 -5.20 8.69 8.28
CA ALA A 82 -5.52 7.71 9.30
C ALA A 82 -5.72 6.31 8.68
N PRO A 83 -5.41 5.21 9.39
CA PRO A 83 -5.29 3.86 8.84
C PRO A 83 -6.64 3.18 8.52
N GLU A 84 -7.67 3.95 8.19
CA GLU A 84 -8.99 3.44 7.85
C GLU A 84 -9.36 3.89 6.44
N LYS A 85 -8.78 3.23 5.44
CA LYS A 85 -9.38 3.10 4.11
C LYS A 85 -8.62 2.07 3.28
N GLN A 86 -9.39 1.10 2.78
CA GLN A 86 -8.99 0.18 1.72
C GLN A 86 -8.38 0.96 0.54
N PRO A 87 -7.45 0.36 -0.21
CA PRO A 87 -6.61 1.10 -1.14
C PRO A 87 -7.45 1.85 -2.19
N GLU A 88 -7.31 3.18 -2.20
CA GLU A 88 -8.11 4.16 -2.96
C GLU A 88 -7.92 4.08 -4.50
N TYR A 89 -7.11 3.15 -5.01
CA TYR A 89 -6.99 2.88 -6.45
C TYR A 89 -8.32 2.44 -7.08
N MET A 90 -9.17 1.77 -6.30
CA MET A 90 -10.42 1.11 -6.73
C MET A 90 -11.52 2.11 -7.15
N VAL A 91 -11.45 3.35 -6.64
CA VAL A 91 -12.50 4.38 -6.86
C VAL A 91 -12.25 5.18 -8.14
N ASN A 92 -11.06 5.14 -8.72
CA ASN A 92 -10.71 6.05 -9.81
C ASN A 92 -11.14 5.56 -11.20
N LEU A 93 -11.03 4.26 -11.51
CA LEU A 93 -11.34 3.75 -12.86
C LEU A 93 -12.85 3.82 -13.18
N SER A 94 -13.68 3.28 -12.29
CA SER A 94 -15.14 3.29 -12.42
C SER A 94 -15.71 4.72 -12.44
N THR A 95 -15.27 5.58 -11.52
CA THR A 95 -15.69 6.99 -11.47
C THR A 95 -15.28 7.75 -12.73
N GLN A 96 -14.10 7.49 -13.29
CA GLN A 96 -13.66 8.17 -14.51
C GLN A 96 -14.41 7.66 -15.74
N ARG A 97 -14.63 6.35 -15.84
CA ARG A 97 -15.45 5.76 -16.89
C ARG A 97 -16.85 6.39 -16.89
N GLU A 98 -17.47 6.51 -15.71
CA GLU A 98 -18.78 7.15 -15.55
C GLU A 98 -18.75 8.65 -15.88
N ALA A 99 -17.68 9.37 -15.51
CA ALA A 99 -17.50 10.78 -15.88
C ALA A 99 -17.39 10.98 -17.41
N CYS A 100 -16.87 9.98 -18.12
CA CYS A 100 -16.86 9.93 -19.59
C CYS A 100 -18.20 9.47 -20.18
N GLY A 101 -19.18 9.08 -19.36
CA GLY A 101 -20.47 8.56 -19.80
C GLY A 101 -20.39 7.17 -20.43
N LEU A 102 -19.33 6.42 -20.15
CA LEU A 102 -19.08 5.10 -20.72
C LEU A 102 -19.64 4.00 -19.81
N THR A 103 -20.21 2.96 -20.41
CA THR A 103 -20.49 1.69 -19.73
C THR A 103 -19.26 0.78 -19.73
N THR A 104 -19.23 -0.22 -18.85
CA THR A 104 -18.12 -1.18 -18.74
C THR A 104 -17.87 -1.90 -20.07
N ALA A 105 -18.94 -2.34 -20.74
CA ALA A 105 -18.90 -2.91 -22.08
C ALA A 105 -18.36 -1.96 -23.15
N GLU A 106 -18.66 -0.66 -23.07
CA GLU A 106 -18.16 0.33 -24.04
C GLU A 106 -16.67 0.61 -23.84
N LEU A 107 -16.21 0.71 -22.61
CA LEU A 107 -14.78 0.84 -22.31
C LEU A 107 -14.00 -0.39 -22.81
N ALA A 108 -14.54 -1.59 -22.58
CA ALA A 108 -13.95 -2.84 -23.05
C ALA A 108 -13.82 -2.86 -24.58
N ARG A 109 -14.88 -2.49 -25.31
CA ARG A 109 -14.84 -2.38 -26.78
C ARG A 109 -13.84 -1.36 -27.30
N LEU A 110 -13.69 -0.22 -26.62
CA LEU A 110 -12.74 0.83 -27.01
C LEU A 110 -11.28 0.41 -26.80
N LEU A 111 -11.03 -0.51 -25.87
CA LEU A 111 -9.71 -1.06 -25.56
C LEU A 111 -9.44 -2.40 -26.24
N ASP A 112 -10.39 -2.93 -27.01
CA ASP A 112 -10.35 -4.27 -27.61
C ASP A 112 -10.10 -5.38 -26.57
N LEU A 113 -10.83 -5.28 -25.45
CA LEU A 113 -10.76 -6.22 -24.32
C LEU A 113 -12.12 -6.86 -24.05
N ASP A 114 -12.09 -7.98 -23.34
CA ASP A 114 -13.28 -8.57 -22.73
C ASP A 114 -13.79 -7.71 -21.57
N GLU A 115 -15.11 -7.57 -21.47
CA GLU A 115 -15.77 -6.80 -20.41
C GLU A 115 -15.40 -7.29 -19.01
N GLU A 116 -15.19 -8.60 -18.85
CA GLU A 116 -14.78 -9.21 -17.59
C GLU A 116 -13.41 -8.72 -17.10
N ILE A 117 -12.50 -8.35 -18.01
CA ILE A 117 -11.20 -7.75 -17.66
C ILE A 117 -11.42 -6.38 -17.01
N ILE A 118 -12.32 -5.56 -17.57
CA ILE A 118 -12.64 -4.25 -16.99
C ILE A 118 -13.33 -4.41 -15.63
N ILE A 119 -14.24 -5.38 -15.49
CA ILE A 119 -14.89 -5.69 -14.21
C ILE A 119 -13.85 -6.09 -13.16
N GLN A 120 -12.87 -6.95 -13.52
CA GLN A 120 -11.80 -7.35 -12.62
C GLN A 120 -10.88 -6.18 -12.23
N TRP A 121 -10.65 -5.24 -13.14
CA TRP A 121 -9.90 -4.01 -12.83
C TRP A 121 -10.69 -3.07 -11.92
N GLU A 122 -12.00 -2.93 -12.14
CA GLU A 122 -12.89 -2.11 -11.31
C GLU A 122 -13.17 -2.75 -9.94
N SER A 123 -13.14 -4.08 -9.83
CA SER A 123 -13.27 -4.81 -8.56
C SER A 123 -11.96 -4.89 -7.77
N GLY A 124 -10.82 -4.62 -8.41
CA GLY A 124 -9.49 -4.74 -7.81
C GLY A 124 -8.98 -6.17 -7.70
N ASP A 125 -9.65 -7.13 -8.33
CA ASP A 125 -9.19 -8.52 -8.40
C ASP A 125 -7.95 -8.66 -9.29
N TYR A 126 -7.75 -7.73 -10.23
CA TYR A 126 -6.60 -7.72 -11.14
C TYR A 126 -6.18 -6.29 -11.49
N GLU A 127 -4.87 -6.03 -11.53
CA GLU A 127 -4.32 -4.73 -11.92
C GLU A 127 -4.07 -4.65 -13.44
N PRO A 128 -4.40 -3.53 -14.12
CA PRO A 128 -4.01 -3.33 -15.50
C PRO A 128 -2.48 -3.31 -15.62
N THR A 129 -1.96 -3.95 -16.65
CA THR A 129 -0.52 -3.93 -16.93
C THR A 129 -0.06 -2.53 -17.30
N ILE A 130 1.23 -2.23 -17.11
CA ILE A 130 1.85 -0.93 -17.44
C ILE A 130 1.55 -0.51 -18.89
N SER A 131 1.48 -1.47 -19.82
CA SER A 131 1.14 -1.23 -21.23
C SER A 131 -0.28 -0.71 -21.44
N MET A 132 -1.21 -0.94 -20.51
CA MET A 132 -2.61 -0.53 -20.62
C MET A 132 -2.88 0.88 -20.08
N LEU A 133 -1.92 1.50 -19.41
CA LEU A 133 -2.07 2.85 -18.85
C LEU A 133 -2.28 3.91 -19.93
N ILE A 134 -1.49 3.88 -21.01
CA ILE A 134 -1.63 4.84 -22.12
C ILE A 134 -2.96 4.65 -22.87
N PRO A 135 -3.35 3.42 -23.28
CA PRO A 135 -4.67 3.16 -23.86
C PRO A 135 -5.83 3.63 -22.98
N LEU A 136 -5.80 3.30 -21.68
CA LEU A 136 -6.83 3.73 -20.73
C LEU A 136 -6.92 5.25 -20.64
N ALA A 137 -5.79 5.93 -20.49
CA ALA A 137 -5.71 7.38 -20.42
C ALA A 137 -6.27 8.06 -21.67
N ASN A 138 -5.97 7.53 -22.85
CA ASN A 138 -6.47 8.05 -24.12
C ASN A 138 -7.99 7.91 -24.25
N VAL A 139 -8.55 6.77 -23.83
CA VAL A 139 -10.00 6.52 -23.90
C VAL A 139 -10.77 7.35 -22.86
N LEU A 140 -10.22 7.44 -21.64
CA LEU A 140 -10.81 8.21 -20.54
C LEU A 140 -10.50 9.71 -20.61
N GLY A 141 -9.65 10.14 -21.55
CA GLY A 141 -9.23 11.53 -21.70
C GLY A 141 -8.51 12.09 -20.48
N CYS A 142 -7.80 11.25 -19.71
CA CYS A 142 -7.07 11.65 -18.50
C CYS A 142 -5.56 11.50 -18.68
N ASP A 143 -4.79 12.08 -17.75
CA ASP A 143 -3.35 11.86 -17.73
C ASP A 143 -3.05 10.41 -17.26
N PRO A 144 -2.15 9.66 -17.93
CA PRO A 144 -1.83 8.28 -17.52
C PRO A 144 -1.32 8.16 -16.08
N MET A 145 -0.67 9.18 -15.54
CA MET A 145 -0.24 9.20 -14.15
C MET A 145 -1.44 9.28 -13.20
N TRP A 146 -2.60 9.78 -13.62
CA TRP A 146 -3.82 9.78 -12.80
C TRP A 146 -4.43 8.40 -12.61
N LEU A 147 -4.09 7.43 -13.48
CA LEU A 147 -4.41 6.02 -13.26
C LEU A 147 -3.45 5.36 -12.26
N LEU A 148 -2.35 6.03 -11.93
CA LEU A 148 -1.31 5.57 -11.00
C LEU A 148 -1.29 6.33 -9.67
N THR A 149 -2.09 7.40 -9.52
CA THR A 149 -2.06 8.27 -8.34
C THR A 149 -3.43 8.33 -7.67
N ASP A 150 -3.44 8.11 -6.35
CA ASP A 150 -4.62 8.34 -5.51
C ASP A 150 -5.04 9.81 -5.62
N LYS A 151 -6.26 10.06 -6.09
CA LYS A 151 -6.86 11.39 -6.21
C LYS A 151 -7.23 12.00 -4.85
N ASN A 152 -6.23 12.29 -4.01
CA ASN A 152 -6.33 13.32 -2.97
C ASN A 152 -5.42 14.54 -3.26
N ALA A 153 -4.77 14.60 -4.43
CA ALA A 153 -3.85 15.70 -4.77
C ALA A 153 -4.46 16.86 -5.60
N ALA A 154 -5.78 16.91 -5.82
CA ALA A 154 -6.39 17.94 -6.66
C ALA A 154 -7.64 18.56 -6.01
N LYS A 155 -7.50 19.09 -4.79
CA LYS A 155 -8.33 20.20 -4.28
C LYS A 155 -7.50 21.07 -3.33
N GLU A 156 -6.69 21.95 -3.90
CA GLU A 156 -6.46 23.30 -3.38
C GLU A 156 -6.43 24.29 -4.55
#